data_AF-A0A5M6CSF2-F1
#
_entry.id   AF-A0A5M6CSF2-F1
#
_cell.length_a   1.000
_cell.length_b   1.000
_cell.length_c   1.000
_cell.angle_alpha   90.00
_cell.angle_beta   90.00
_cell.angle_gamma   90.00
#
_symmetry.space_group_name_H-M   'P 1'
#
loop_
_entity.id
_entity.type
_entity.pdbx_description
1 polymer ?
#
loop_
_entity_poly.entity_id
_entity_poly.type
_entity_poly.pdbx_seq_one_letter_code
_entity_poly.pdbx_strand_id
1 'polypeptide(L)'
;MIQLKALIKYLSSFFKSTWNFEDYPLETWINSEASQNDIKFGAKFTNWHTLIAHGNSNYEAIENLRTTFKEYSKENKLPRPGSKVSFQFAESSKIELYEEIAIDFFDKIIGISYYECFVSDYSTLFDFGLDDNDTIKKN
;
A
#
# COMPACT_ATOMS: atom_id res chain seq x y z
N MET A 1 -8.76 14.47 -11.20
CA MET A 1 -9.80 13.50 -11.66
C MET A 1 -9.97 12.34 -10.68
N ILE A 2 -8.89 11.70 -10.23
CA ILE A 2 -8.91 10.58 -9.28
C ILE A 2 -9.67 10.90 -7.97
N GLN A 3 -9.31 12.00 -7.30
CA GLN A 3 -9.97 12.39 -6.04
C GLN A 3 -11.46 12.75 -6.21
N LEU A 4 -11.86 13.26 -7.38
CA LEU A 4 -13.27 13.51 -7.68
C LEU A 4 -14.05 12.19 -7.79
N LYS A 5 -13.47 11.16 -8.44
CA LYS A 5 -14.06 9.82 -8.49
C LYS A 5 -14.20 9.23 -7.08
N ALA A 6 -13.20 9.39 -6.22
CA ALA A 6 -13.25 8.96 -4.84
C ALA A 6 -14.37 9.67 -4.04
N LEU A 7 -14.50 10.99 -4.19
CA LEU A 7 -15.57 11.76 -3.54
C LEU A 7 -16.97 11.30 -4.00
N ILE A 8 -17.15 11.08 -5.31
CA ILE A 8 -18.42 10.56 -5.85
C ILE A 8 -18.74 9.19 -5.24
N LYS A 9 -17.76 8.26 -5.22
CA LYS A 9 -17.93 6.95 -4.60
C LYS A 9 -18.25 7.05 -3.12
N TYR A 10 -17.58 7.96 -2.40
CA TYR A 10 -17.85 8.23 -0.99
C TYR A 10 -19.27 8.70 -0.74
N LEU A 11 -19.76 9.71 -1.47
CA LEU A 11 -21.13 10.17 -1.33
C LEU A 11 -22.15 9.09 -1.72
N SER A 12 -21.88 8.35 -2.81
CA SER A 12 -22.77 7.27 -3.25
C SER A 12 -22.86 6.10 -2.25
N SER A 13 -21.80 5.90 -1.45
CA SER A 13 -21.73 4.80 -0.50
C SER A 13 -22.76 4.91 0.63
N PHE A 14 -23.29 6.11 0.92
CA PHE A 14 -24.30 6.32 1.96
C PHE A 14 -25.68 5.76 1.58
N PHE A 15 -25.91 5.52 0.28
CA PHE A 15 -27.14 4.93 -0.23
C PHE A 15 -27.10 3.39 -0.27
N LYS A 16 -26.01 2.77 0.22
CA LYS A 16 -25.82 1.31 0.27
C LYS A 16 -25.39 0.86 1.66
N SER A 17 -25.92 -0.28 2.10
CA SER A 17 -25.54 -0.94 3.36
C SER A 17 -24.38 -1.94 3.19
N THR A 18 -24.18 -2.46 1.97
CA THR A 18 -23.10 -3.37 1.60
C THR A 18 -22.40 -2.87 0.35
N TRP A 19 -21.09 -3.06 0.26
CA TRP A 19 -20.26 -2.59 -0.85
C TRP A 19 -19.52 -3.73 -1.52
N ASN A 20 -19.47 -3.69 -2.85
CA ASN A 20 -18.73 -4.64 -3.68
C ASN A 20 -17.51 -3.95 -4.31
N PHE A 21 -16.67 -4.70 -5.01
CA PHE A 21 -15.46 -4.21 -5.66
C PHE A 21 -15.69 -2.92 -6.49
N GLU A 22 -16.78 -2.87 -7.25
CA GLU A 22 -17.17 -1.79 -8.16
C GLU A 22 -17.60 -0.51 -7.44
N ASP A 23 -17.92 -0.60 -6.15
CA ASP A 23 -18.26 0.56 -5.33
C ASP A 23 -17.01 1.37 -4.96
N TYR A 24 -15.83 0.77 -5.05
CA TYR A 24 -14.57 1.44 -4.74
C TYR A 24 -14.01 2.22 -5.93
N PRO A 25 -13.32 3.34 -5.69
CA PRO A 25 -12.71 4.13 -6.75
C PRO A 25 -11.45 3.44 -7.28
N LEU A 26 -11.62 2.56 -8.28
CA LEU A 26 -10.51 1.85 -8.94
C LEU A 26 -9.58 2.80 -9.71
N GLU A 27 -8.28 2.57 -9.58
CA GLU A 27 -7.20 3.18 -10.34
C GLU A 27 -6.29 2.10 -10.91
N THR A 28 -5.71 2.37 -12.07
CA THR A 28 -4.64 1.55 -12.66
C THR A 28 -3.48 2.44 -13.08
N TRP A 29 -2.27 1.90 -13.07
CA TRP A 29 -1.08 2.58 -13.60
C TRP A 29 -0.15 1.59 -14.31
N ILE A 30 0.78 2.16 -15.07
CA ILE A 30 1.87 1.43 -15.72
C ILE A 30 3.17 2.02 -15.17
N ASN A 31 4.03 1.17 -14.61
CA ASN A 31 5.37 1.55 -14.20
C ASN A 31 6.36 1.24 -15.34
N SER A 32 6.83 2.27 -16.05
CA SER A 32 7.79 2.13 -17.14
C SER A 32 9.15 1.63 -16.67
N GLU A 33 9.51 1.92 -15.42
CA GLU A 33 10.81 1.61 -14.81
C GLU A 33 10.82 0.25 -14.11
N ALA A 34 9.70 -0.50 -14.18
CA ALA A 34 9.62 -1.82 -13.58
C ALA A 34 10.64 -2.77 -14.24
N SER A 35 11.61 -3.25 -13.46
CA SER A 35 12.58 -4.26 -13.91
C SER A 35 11.95 -5.65 -14.08
N GLN A 36 10.81 -5.90 -13.43
CA GLN A 36 10.06 -7.16 -13.51
C GLN A 36 8.70 -6.93 -14.20
N ASN A 37 8.31 -7.84 -15.09
CA ASN A 37 7.10 -7.68 -15.90
C ASN A 37 5.81 -7.82 -15.09
N ASP A 38 5.84 -8.61 -14.03
CA ASP A 38 4.71 -8.91 -13.13
C ASP A 38 4.32 -7.72 -12.24
N ILE A 39 5.22 -6.75 -12.02
CA ILE A 39 4.95 -5.50 -11.29
C ILE A 39 4.71 -4.29 -12.21
N LYS A 40 4.75 -4.50 -13.54
CA LYS A 40 4.68 -3.42 -14.53
C LYS A 40 3.31 -2.75 -14.56
N PHE A 41 2.24 -3.53 -14.48
CA PHE A 41 0.87 -3.00 -14.42
C PHE A 41 0.37 -3.13 -13.00
N GLY A 42 -0.29 -2.08 -12.50
CA GLY A 42 -0.81 -2.05 -11.14
C GLY A 42 -2.26 -1.59 -11.08
N ALA A 43 -2.97 -2.07 -10.07
CA ALA A 43 -4.33 -1.68 -9.73
C ALA A 43 -4.46 -1.45 -8.23
N LYS A 44 -5.23 -0.43 -7.84
CA LYS A 44 -5.54 -0.10 -6.44
C LYS A 44 -6.86 0.64 -6.31
N PHE A 45 -7.31 0.84 -5.07
CA PHE A 45 -8.38 1.79 -4.78
C PHE A 45 -7.83 3.14 -4.30
N THR A 46 -8.39 4.24 -4.79
CA THR A 46 -8.08 5.58 -4.29
C THR A 46 -8.30 5.64 -2.79
N ASN A 47 -7.35 6.24 -2.07
CA ASN A 47 -7.39 6.46 -0.62
C ASN A 47 -7.38 5.18 0.25
N TRP A 48 -7.09 4.01 -0.35
CA TRP A 48 -6.92 2.75 0.36
C TRP A 48 -5.61 2.06 -0.05
N HIS A 49 -4.55 2.35 0.69
CA HIS A 49 -3.17 1.96 0.35
C HIS A 49 -2.82 0.50 0.65
N THR A 50 -3.55 -0.18 1.53
CA THR A 50 -3.24 -1.58 1.90
C THR A 50 -3.69 -2.60 0.86
N LEU A 51 -4.47 -2.19 -0.15
CA LEU A 51 -5.03 -3.08 -1.18
C LEU A 51 -4.54 -2.65 -2.55
N ILE A 52 -3.50 -3.35 -2.99
CA ILE A 52 -2.75 -3.11 -4.22
C ILE A 52 -2.53 -4.48 -4.86
N ALA A 53 -2.63 -4.55 -6.19
CA ALA A 53 -2.25 -5.74 -6.94
C ALA A 53 -1.54 -5.35 -8.23
N HIS A 54 -0.77 -6.30 -8.75
CA HIS A 54 -0.03 -6.14 -10.00
C HIS A 54 -0.37 -7.26 -11.00
N GLY A 55 0.06 -7.11 -12.25
CA GLY A 55 -0.07 -8.14 -13.28
C GLY A 55 0.70 -7.78 -14.55
N ASN A 56 0.65 -8.66 -15.54
CA ASN A 56 1.26 -8.48 -16.86
C ASN A 56 0.41 -7.63 -17.80
N SER A 57 -0.78 -7.20 -17.35
CA SER A 57 -1.65 -6.25 -18.05
C SER A 57 -2.54 -5.50 -17.04
N ASN A 58 -3.15 -4.38 -17.47
CA ASN A 58 -4.15 -3.68 -16.65
C ASN A 58 -5.33 -4.59 -16.27
N TYR A 59 -5.77 -5.46 -17.18
CA TYR A 59 -6.86 -6.40 -16.92
C TYR A 59 -6.48 -7.40 -15.82
N GLU A 60 -5.31 -8.01 -15.95
CA GLU A 60 -4.80 -8.96 -14.97
C GLU A 60 -4.59 -8.31 -13.60
N ALA A 61 -4.04 -7.09 -13.54
CA ALA A 61 -3.88 -6.35 -12.29
C ALA A 61 -5.22 -6.09 -11.58
N ILE A 62 -6.28 -5.78 -12.34
CA ILE A 62 -7.63 -5.58 -11.80
C ILE A 62 -8.21 -6.90 -11.26
N GLU A 63 -8.05 -8.01 -11.97
CA GLU A 63 -8.56 -9.32 -11.52
C GLU A 63 -7.78 -9.85 -10.31
N ASN A 64 -6.48 -9.59 -10.24
CA ASN A 64 -5.68 -9.85 -9.05
C ASN A 64 -6.16 -8.99 -7.87
N LEU A 65 -6.43 -7.69 -8.09
CA LEU A 65 -7.00 -6.82 -7.05
C LEU A 65 -8.37 -7.32 -6.58
N ARG A 66 -9.21 -7.82 -7.51
CA ARG A 66 -10.52 -8.39 -7.20
C ARG A 66 -10.40 -9.63 -6.32
N THR A 67 -9.43 -10.48 -6.60
CA THR A 67 -9.11 -11.67 -5.79
C THR A 67 -8.67 -11.25 -4.40
N THR A 68 -7.71 -10.33 -4.28
CA THR A 68 -7.22 -9.82 -2.98
C THR A 68 -8.34 -9.13 -2.19
N PHE A 69 -9.20 -8.34 -2.84
CA PHE A 69 -10.36 -7.71 -2.21
C PHE A 69 -11.33 -8.76 -1.64
N LYS A 70 -11.62 -9.81 -2.40
CA LYS A 70 -12.50 -10.90 -1.97
C LYS A 70 -11.92 -11.61 -0.75
N GLU A 71 -10.63 -11.94 -0.76
CA GLU A 71 -9.96 -12.57 0.38
C GLU A 71 -9.97 -11.65 1.61
N TYR A 72 -9.59 -10.38 1.44
CA TYR A 72 -9.62 -9.38 2.51
C TYR A 72 -11.01 -9.26 3.16
N SER A 73 -12.07 -9.24 2.35
CA SER A 73 -13.45 -9.06 2.80
C SER A 73 -14.00 -10.21 3.67
N LYS A 74 -13.35 -11.38 3.67
CA LYS A 74 -13.77 -12.53 4.49
C LYS A 74 -13.49 -12.31 5.97
N GLU A 75 -12.38 -11.63 6.28
CA GLU A 75 -11.87 -11.51 7.65
C GLU A 75 -11.90 -10.06 8.17
N ASN A 76 -12.10 -9.09 7.28
CA ASN A 76 -11.98 -7.67 7.61
C ASN A 76 -13.26 -6.89 7.30
N LYS A 77 -13.56 -5.91 8.14
CA LYS A 77 -14.60 -4.92 7.85
C LYS A 77 -14.12 -4.00 6.73
N LEU A 78 -14.92 -3.91 5.68
CA LEU A 78 -14.59 -3.04 4.56
C LEU A 78 -14.72 -1.55 4.95
N PRO A 79 -13.72 -0.71 4.63
CA PRO A 79 -13.83 0.72 4.78
C PRO A 79 -14.87 1.27 3.81
N ARG A 80 -15.47 2.40 4.17
CA ARG A 80 -16.45 3.07 3.31
C ARG A 80 -15.78 3.45 1.98
N PRO A 81 -16.36 3.11 0.81
CA PRO A 81 -15.77 3.43 -0.48
C PRO A 81 -15.38 4.90 -0.60
N GLY A 82 -14.19 5.20 -1.14
CA GLY A 82 -13.68 6.57 -1.33
C GLY A 82 -13.22 7.29 -0.06
N SER A 83 -13.45 6.74 1.13
CA SER A 83 -12.90 7.29 2.38
C SER A 83 -11.38 7.11 2.47
N LYS A 84 -10.73 7.95 3.27
CA LYS A 84 -9.29 7.84 3.55
C LYS A 84 -9.04 6.77 4.62
N VAL A 85 -8.36 5.70 4.22
CA VAL A 85 -7.89 4.66 5.13
C VAL A 85 -6.54 5.09 5.69
N SER A 86 -6.44 5.21 7.01
CA SER A 86 -5.18 5.55 7.68
C SER A 86 -4.17 4.41 7.57
N PHE A 87 -2.88 4.75 7.56
CA PHE A 87 -1.84 3.74 7.74
C PHE A 87 -1.96 3.11 9.13
N GLN A 88 -1.77 1.79 9.19
CA GLN A 88 -1.60 1.09 10.45
C GLN A 88 -0.10 0.94 10.68
N PHE A 89 0.36 1.44 11.81
CA PHE A 89 1.74 1.27 12.26
C PHE A 89 1.78 0.21 13.35
N ALA A 90 2.83 -0.60 13.35
CA ALA A 90 3.19 -1.41 14.51
C ALA A 90 3.99 -0.52 15.47
N GLU A 91 3.77 -0.69 16.78
CA GLU A 91 4.58 -0.01 17.79
C GLU A 91 6.01 -0.53 17.79
N SER A 92 6.98 0.37 17.95
CA SER A 92 8.41 0.09 18.12
C SER A 92 8.69 -0.88 19.27
N SER A 93 7.88 -0.82 20.34
CA SER A 93 7.91 -1.75 21.48
C SER A 93 7.84 -3.24 21.06
N LYS A 94 7.19 -3.55 19.94
CA LYS A 94 7.13 -4.91 19.39
C LYS A 94 8.37 -5.31 18.63
N ILE A 95 9.04 -4.36 17.98
CA ILE A 95 10.32 -4.60 17.29
C ILE A 95 11.40 -4.89 18.34
N GLU A 96 11.46 -4.09 19.40
CA GLU A 96 12.38 -4.28 20.53
C GLU A 96 12.21 -5.66 21.18
N LEU A 97 10.96 -6.11 21.37
CA LEU A 97 10.68 -7.43 21.95
C LEU A 97 11.27 -8.60 21.12
N TYR A 98 11.39 -8.41 19.81
CA TYR A 98 11.88 -9.43 18.87
C TYR A 98 13.18 -8.99 18.20
N GLU A 99 13.97 -8.15 18.86
CA GLU A 99 15.19 -7.55 18.28
C GLU A 99 16.16 -8.62 17.77
N GLU A 100 16.36 -9.72 18.51
CA GLU A 100 17.23 -10.82 18.08
C GLU A 100 16.82 -11.41 16.73
N ILE A 101 15.51 -11.52 16.48
CA ILE A 101 14.96 -12.00 15.21
C ILE A 101 15.19 -10.96 14.11
N ALA A 102 15.01 -9.68 14.44
CA ALA A 102 15.23 -8.58 13.50
C ALA A 102 16.71 -8.52 13.07
N ILE A 103 17.65 -8.62 14.01
CA ILE A 103 19.09 -8.66 13.74
C ILE A 103 19.42 -9.82 12.80
N ASP A 104 18.95 -11.03 13.11
CA ASP A 104 19.26 -12.22 12.31
C ASP A 104 18.69 -12.13 10.90
N PHE A 105 17.47 -11.61 10.77
CA PHE A 105 16.79 -11.44 9.49
C PHE A 105 17.49 -10.39 8.62
N PHE A 106 17.82 -9.23 9.18
CA PHE A 106 18.49 -8.15 8.44
C PHE A 106 19.87 -8.59 7.96
N ASP A 107 20.67 -9.23 8.82
CA ASP A 107 22.01 -9.68 8.48
C ASP A 107 21.98 -10.83 7.45
N LYS A 108 21.22 -11.89 7.72
CA LYS A 108 21.29 -13.12 6.90
C LYS A 108 20.44 -13.08 5.64
N ILE A 109 19.30 -12.38 5.64
CA ILE A 109 18.35 -12.38 4.51
C ILE A 109 18.50 -11.12 3.68
N ILE A 110 18.53 -9.95 4.32
CA ILE A 110 18.63 -8.68 3.61
C ILE A 110 20.10 -8.36 3.27
N GLY A 111 21.05 -8.80 4.10
CA GLY A 111 22.48 -8.51 3.92
C GLY A 111 22.86 -7.08 4.36
N ILE A 112 22.12 -6.52 5.32
CA ILE A 112 22.34 -5.17 5.87
C ILE A 112 22.39 -5.28 7.39
N SER A 113 23.29 -4.52 8.03
CA SER A 113 23.34 -4.45 9.49
C SER A 113 22.10 -3.74 10.04
N TYR A 114 21.36 -4.42 10.93
CA TYR A 114 20.20 -3.84 11.62
C TYR A 114 20.54 -2.52 12.33
N TYR A 115 21.71 -2.44 12.96
CA TYR A 115 22.16 -1.25 13.70
C TYR A 115 22.65 -0.11 12.80
N GLU A 116 22.81 -0.34 11.50
CA GLU A 116 23.12 0.71 10.52
C GLU A 116 21.85 1.26 9.85
N CYS A 117 20.68 0.70 10.17
CA CYS A 117 19.39 1.11 9.62
C CYS A 117 18.65 2.07 10.57
N PHE A 118 17.89 3.00 10.00
CA PHE A 118 16.89 3.76 10.75
C PHE A 118 15.58 2.98 10.78
N VAL A 119 15.20 2.50 11.97
CA VAL A 119 13.94 1.78 12.21
C VAL A 119 13.08 2.62 13.14
N SER A 120 11.91 3.03 12.67
CA SER A 120 10.95 3.84 13.42
C SER A 120 9.55 3.32 13.19
N ASP A 121 8.72 3.36 14.22
CA ASP A 121 7.28 3.35 14.05
C ASP A 121 6.79 4.76 13.63
N TYR A 122 5.60 4.84 13.06
CA TYR A 122 4.95 6.10 12.64
C TYR A 122 5.70 6.98 11.62
N SER A 123 6.78 6.50 11.03
CA SER A 123 7.49 7.16 9.92
C SER A 123 7.21 6.44 8.60
N THR A 124 7.07 7.20 7.53
CA THR A 124 6.91 6.71 6.15
C THR A 124 7.99 7.30 5.27
N LEU A 125 8.20 6.75 4.07
CA LEU A 125 9.17 7.31 3.11
C LEU A 125 8.89 8.79 2.75
N PHE A 126 7.65 9.25 2.90
CA PHE A 126 7.29 10.66 2.69
C PHE A 126 7.92 11.60 3.73
N ASP A 127 8.22 11.11 4.92
CA ASP A 127 8.77 11.92 6.01
C ASP A 127 10.27 12.23 5.81
N PHE A 128 10.91 11.57 4.84
CA PHE A 128 12.35 11.72 4.54
C PHE A 128 12.65 12.66 3.37
N GLY A 129 11.65 13.34 2.80
CA GLY A 129 11.88 14.36 1.76
C GLY A 129 12.59 13.84 0.51
N LEU A 130 12.37 12.56 0.16
CA LEU A 130 13.00 11.90 -1.00
C LEU A 130 12.54 12.47 -2.35
N ASP A 131 11.55 13.34 -2.36
CA ASP A 131 11.10 14.11 -3.52
C ASP A 131 11.94 15.38 -3.76
N ASP A 132 12.78 15.77 -2.78
CA ASP A 132 13.76 16.84 -2.93
C ASP A 132 15.10 16.28 -3.42
N ASN A 133 15.48 16.65 -4.65
CA ASN A 133 16.75 16.27 -5.28
C ASN A 133 17.98 16.72 -4.49
N ASP A 134 17.86 17.75 -3.64
CA ASP A 134 18.95 18.20 -2.78
C ASP A 134 19.13 17.30 -1.54
N THR A 135 18.07 16.62 -1.11
CA THR A 135 18.11 15.63 -0.02
C THR A 135 18.76 14.34 -0.47
N ILE A 136 18.48 13.88 -1.70
CA ILE A 136 19.06 12.64 -2.25
C ILE A 136 20.58 12.74 -2.45
N LYS A 137 21.12 13.92 -2.79
CA LYS A 137 22.56 14.10 -3.05
C LYS A 137 23.44 14.14 -1.80
N LYS A 138 22.84 14.22 -0.60
CA LYS A 138 23.56 14.37 0.67
C LYS A 138 23.71 13.06 1.47
N ASN A 139 23.02 12.00 1.06
CA ASN A 139 23.17 10.65 1.59
C ASN A 139 24.02 9.80 0.65
#